data_AF-A0A7C6ITG0-F1
#
_entry.id   AF-A0A7C6ITG0-F1
#
_cell.length_a   1.000
_cell.length_b   1.000
_cell.length_c   1.000
_cell.angle_alpha   90.00
_cell.angle_beta   90.00
_cell.angle_gamma   90.00
#
_symmetry.space_group_name_H-M   'P 1'
#
loop_
_entity.id
_entity.type
_entity.pdbx_description
1 polymer ?
#
loop_
_entity_poly.entity_id
_entity_poly.type
_entity_poly.pdbx_seq_one_letter_code
_entity_poly.pdbx_strand_id
1 'polypeptide(L)'
;MAFKYRYQKLLDLKISEESSKKLEIAQVSSKLAEEMNKLKEILDKKQNFLQEYRQKVSGTIDLPYTIDCSYFMRMIRDIQRRQQQIIYSLETELEGLRRELLDIIKEKKKHEKLREKDYQHYLYESSRIAEKLVDDLVSYKNAVKM
;
A
#
# COMPACT_ATOMS: atom_id res chain seq x y z
N MET A 1 26.27 -27.23 -11.98
CA MET A 1 25.99 -25.84 -12.44
C MET A 1 25.02 -25.19 -11.46
N ALA A 2 24.99 -23.86 -11.38
CA ALA A 2 24.01 -23.12 -10.58
C ALA A 2 22.95 -22.49 -11.50
N PHE A 3 21.68 -22.51 -11.11
CA PHE A 3 20.59 -21.91 -11.88
C PHE A 3 20.77 -20.39 -12.01
N LYS A 4 20.57 -19.85 -13.21
CA LYS A 4 20.60 -18.42 -13.49
C LYS A 4 19.36 -18.03 -14.28
N TYR A 5 18.51 -17.21 -13.68
CA TYR A 5 17.33 -16.68 -14.35
C TYR A 5 17.70 -15.45 -15.19
N ARG A 6 17.40 -15.47 -16.50
CA ARG A 6 17.77 -14.41 -17.44
C ARG A 6 17.23 -13.03 -17.05
N TYR A 7 16.04 -12.99 -16.44
CA TYR A 7 15.35 -11.74 -16.07
C TYR A 7 15.41 -11.44 -14.57
N GLN A 8 16.40 -11.96 -13.85
CA GLN A 8 16.52 -11.75 -12.40
C GLN A 8 16.56 -10.25 -12.04
N LYS A 9 17.34 -9.44 -12.78
CA LYS A 9 17.42 -7.98 -12.55
C LYS A 9 16.07 -7.28 -12.68
N LEU A 10 15.23 -7.72 -13.63
CA LEU A 10 13.90 -7.15 -13.82
C LEU A 10 12.97 -7.53 -12.66
N LEU A 11 13.05 -8.79 -12.20
CA LEU A 11 12.29 -9.24 -11.04
C LEU A 11 12.70 -8.47 -9.77
N ASP A 12 14.00 -8.25 -9.55
CA ASP A 12 14.51 -7.50 -8.41
C ASP A 12 14.03 -6.03 -8.45
N LEU A 13 14.00 -5.42 -9.64
CA LEU A 13 13.44 -4.09 -9.84
C LEU A 13 11.95 -4.05 -9.46
N LYS A 14 11.14 -5.05 -9.85
CA LYS A 14 9.72 -5.13 -9.45
C LYS A 14 9.53 -5.29 -7.94
N ILE A 15 10.41 -6.03 -7.27
CA ILE A 15 10.39 -6.16 -5.80
C ILE A 15 10.69 -4.80 -5.14
N SER A 16 11.65 -4.06 -5.69
CA SER A 16 11.98 -2.71 -5.21
C SER A 16 10.83 -1.73 -5.45
N GLU A 17 10.20 -1.75 -6.63
CA GLU A 17 9.01 -0.94 -6.94
C GLU A 17 7.86 -1.22 -5.96
N GLU A 18 7.56 -2.50 -5.69
CA GLU A 18 6.53 -2.89 -4.72
C GLU A 18 6.84 -2.34 -3.32
N SER A 19 8.10 -2.44 -2.89
CA SER A 19 8.55 -1.97 -1.58
C SER A 19 8.43 -0.45 -1.47
N SER A 20 8.86 0.28 -2.50
CA SER A 20 8.71 1.74 -2.57
C SER A 20 7.23 2.15 -2.52
N LYS A 21 6.37 1.45 -3.26
CA LYS A 21 4.95 1.80 -3.29
C LYS A 21 4.24 1.55 -1.96
N LYS A 22 4.62 0.49 -1.24
CA LYS A 22 4.12 0.23 0.13
C LYS A 22 4.53 1.34 1.10
N LEU A 23 5.75 1.86 0.99
CA LEU A 23 6.20 2.98 1.82
C LEU A 23 5.39 4.25 1.52
N GLU A 24 5.13 4.56 0.26
CA GLU A 24 4.31 5.69 -0.15
C GLU A 24 2.87 5.59 0.41
N ILE A 25 2.26 4.41 0.29
CA ILE A 25 0.95 4.10 0.89
C ILE A 25 0.97 4.32 2.40
N ALA A 26 2.01 3.86 3.09
CA ALA A 26 2.14 4.03 4.54
C ALA A 26 2.23 5.52 4.94
N GLN A 27 2.98 6.32 4.17
CA GLN A 27 3.10 7.76 4.39
C GLN A 27 1.76 8.48 4.21
N VAL A 28 1.04 8.21 3.11
CA VAL A 28 -0.28 8.81 2.85
C VAL A 28 -1.30 8.34 3.90
N SER A 29 -1.26 7.07 4.32
CA SER A 29 -2.14 6.56 5.37
C SER A 29 -1.88 7.23 6.72
N SER A 30 -0.62 7.51 7.07
CA SER A 30 -0.27 8.24 8.28
C SER A 30 -0.82 9.67 8.25
N LYS A 31 -0.61 10.38 7.13
CA LYS A 31 -1.16 11.73 6.93
C LYS A 31 -2.69 11.72 7.01
N LEU A 32 -3.36 10.77 6.37
CA LEU A 32 -4.81 10.62 6.44
C LEU A 32 -5.29 10.46 7.89
N ALA A 33 -4.62 9.62 8.68
CA ALA A 33 -4.96 9.44 10.10
C ALA A 33 -4.80 10.74 10.91
N GLU A 34 -3.73 11.51 10.67
CA GLU A 34 -3.52 12.82 11.29
C GLU A 34 -4.64 13.80 10.92
N GLU A 35 -5.01 13.89 9.65
CA GLU A 35 -6.08 14.77 9.19
C GLU A 35 -7.46 14.35 9.71
N MET A 36 -7.73 13.05 9.86
CA MET A 36 -8.93 12.53 10.52
C MET A 36 -8.98 12.91 12.01
N ASN A 37 -7.84 12.87 12.71
CA ASN A 37 -7.76 13.32 14.10
C ASN A 37 -8.02 14.82 14.23
N LYS A 38 -7.48 15.65 13.32
CA LYS A 38 -7.79 17.10 13.27
C LYS A 38 -9.29 17.35 13.05
N LEU A 39 -9.92 16.59 12.16
CA LEU A 39 -11.38 16.70 11.97
C LEU A 39 -12.14 16.35 13.25
N LYS A 40 -11.72 15.30 13.96
CA LYS A 40 -12.32 14.92 15.24
C LYS A 40 -12.20 16.05 16.27
N GLU A 41 -11.03 16.67 16.41
CA GLU A 41 -10.84 17.81 17.31
C GLU A 41 -11.74 19.01 16.95
N ILE A 42 -11.93 19.29 15.65
CA ILE A 42 -12.85 20.34 15.18
C ILE A 42 -14.30 20.02 15.60
N LEU A 43 -14.72 18.76 15.47
CA LEU A 43 -16.06 18.32 15.85
C LEU A 43 -16.26 18.38 17.37
N ASP A 44 -15.26 17.97 18.15
CA ASP A 44 -15.30 18.05 19.61
C ASP A 44 -15.40 19.51 20.08
N LYS A 45 -14.59 20.42 19.51
CA LYS A 45 -14.66 21.87 19.78
C LYS A 45 -16.05 22.44 19.45
N LYS A 46 -16.61 22.05 18.31
CA LYS A 46 -17.97 22.44 17.90
C LYS A 46 -19.02 21.95 18.89
N GLN A 47 -18.91 20.72 19.35
CA GLN A 47 -19.85 20.13 20.30
C GLN A 47 -19.79 20.82 21.66
N ASN A 48 -18.59 21.07 22.18
CA ASN A 48 -18.38 21.79 23.44
C ASN A 48 -18.98 23.20 23.37
N PHE A 49 -18.69 23.93 22.30
CA PHE A 49 -19.27 25.26 22.07
C PHE A 49 -20.81 25.23 22.04
N LEU A 50 -21.41 24.26 21.35
CA LEU A 50 -22.87 24.12 21.29
C LEU A 50 -23.49 23.79 22.65
N GLN A 51 -22.78 23.04 23.50
CA GLN A 51 -23.23 22.78 24.88
C GLN A 51 -23.18 24.06 25.72
N GLU A 52 -22.08 24.81 25.70
CA GLU A 52 -21.95 26.09 26.39
C GLU A 52 -23.00 27.10 25.93
N TYR A 53 -23.23 27.18 24.61
CA TYR A 53 -24.26 28.04 24.02
C TYR A 53 -25.65 27.70 24.57
N ARG A 54 -26.03 26.42 24.58
CA ARG A 54 -27.33 25.99 25.12
C ARG A 54 -27.49 26.32 26.60
N GLN A 55 -26.42 26.23 27.39
CA GLN A 55 -26.46 26.60 28.81
C GLN A 55 -26.66 28.11 29.01
N LYS A 56 -26.05 28.96 28.18
CA LYS A 56 -26.19 30.42 28.31
C LYS A 56 -27.51 30.96 27.79
N VAL A 57 -28.15 30.28 26.84
CA VAL A 57 -29.42 30.71 26.23
C VAL A 57 -30.65 30.20 27.00
N SER A 58 -30.49 29.39 28.05
CA SER A 58 -31.61 28.91 28.88
C SER A 58 -32.24 29.98 29.80
N GLY A 59 -31.79 31.24 29.71
CA GLY A 59 -32.31 32.40 30.45
C GLY A 59 -32.74 33.54 29.52
N THR A 60 -32.29 34.77 29.80
CA THR A 60 -32.56 35.94 28.95
C THR A 60 -31.66 35.93 27.72
N ILE A 61 -32.24 36.06 26.53
CA ILE A 61 -31.49 36.02 25.27
C ILE A 61 -30.67 37.30 25.11
N ASP A 62 -29.35 37.17 25.15
CA ASP A 62 -28.41 38.23 24.80
C ASP A 62 -28.21 38.24 23.26
N LEU A 63 -28.71 39.30 22.61
CA LEU A 63 -28.76 39.41 21.15
C LEU A 63 -27.35 39.55 20.53
N PRO A 64 -26.45 40.43 21.03
CA PRO A 64 -25.04 40.43 20.65
C PRO A 64 -24.38 39.04 20.73
N TYR A 65 -24.53 38.34 21.85
CA TYR A 65 -23.95 37.00 22.04
C TYR A 65 -24.45 35.99 21.01
N THR A 66 -25.74 36.05 20.66
CA THR A 66 -26.35 35.17 19.65
C THR A 66 -25.75 35.41 18.25
N ILE A 67 -25.49 36.67 17.90
CA ILE A 67 -24.87 37.04 16.62
C ILE A 67 -23.43 36.50 16.57
N ASP A 68 -22.63 36.71 17.61
CA ASP A 68 -21.25 36.22 17.68
C ASP A 68 -21.18 34.69 17.59
N CYS A 69 -22.12 34.00 18.23
CA CYS A 69 -22.23 32.55 18.12
C CYS A 69 -22.53 32.08 16.69
N SER A 70 -23.36 32.83 15.96
CA SER A 70 -23.67 32.53 14.56
C SER A 70 -22.44 32.66 13.66
N TYR A 71 -21.59 33.67 13.90
CA TYR A 71 -20.32 33.86 13.19
C TYR A 71 -19.34 32.74 13.49
N PHE A 72 -19.18 32.38 14.77
CA PHE A 72 -18.32 31.29 15.19
C PHE A 72 -18.75 29.94 14.57
N MET A 73 -20.05 29.65 14.57
CA MET A 73 -20.61 28.45 13.95
C MET A 73 -20.41 28.40 12.43
N ARG A 74 -20.46 29.56 11.76
CA ARG A 74 -20.13 29.67 10.33
C ARG A 74 -18.65 29.37 10.09
N MET A 75 -17.77 29.99 10.87
CA MET A 75 -16.32 29.77 10.79
C MET A 75 -15.95 28.30 10.99
N ILE A 76 -16.49 27.65 12.04
CA ILE A 76 -16.25 26.21 12.28
C ILE A 76 -16.73 25.36 11.11
N ARG A 77 -17.88 25.68 10.51
CA ARG A 77 -18.41 24.94 9.36
C ARG A 77 -17.48 25.05 8.15
N ASP A 78 -16.93 26.23 7.90
CA ASP A 78 -15.98 26.45 6.80
C ASP A 78 -14.67 25.69 7.04
N ILE A 79 -14.15 25.70 8.28
CA ILE A 79 -12.97 24.92 8.67
C ILE A 79 -13.24 23.42 8.50
N GLN A 80 -14.39 22.93 8.99
CA GLN A 80 -14.79 21.53 8.86
C GLN A 80 -14.86 21.11 7.38
N ARG A 81 -15.45 21.95 6.51
CA ARG A 81 -15.56 21.66 5.08
C ARG A 81 -14.18 21.55 4.42
N ARG A 82 -13.27 22.48 4.70
CA ARG A 82 -11.89 22.43 4.18
C ARG A 82 -11.17 21.16 4.65
N GLN A 83 -11.31 20.82 5.93
CA GLN A 83 -10.72 19.62 6.50
C GLN A 83 -11.24 18.34 5.83
N GLN A 84 -12.54 18.26 5.56
CA GLN A 84 -13.15 17.14 4.84
C GLN A 84 -12.66 17.03 3.39
N GLN A 85 -12.42 18.16 2.72
CA GLN A 85 -11.85 18.16 1.36
C GLN A 85 -10.42 17.62 1.35
N ILE A 86 -9.60 17.97 2.35
CA ILE A 86 -8.24 17.43 2.50
C ILE A 86 -8.30 15.92 2.69
N ILE A 87 -9.14 15.43 3.62
CA ILE A 87 -9.33 14.00 3.85
C ILE A 87 -9.76 13.28 2.56
N TYR A 88 -10.75 13.80 1.86
CA TYR A 88 -11.21 13.22 0.59
C TYR A 88 -10.10 13.14 -0.46
N SER A 89 -9.27 14.18 -0.57
CA SER A 89 -8.13 14.16 -1.50
C SER A 89 -7.10 13.09 -1.16
N LEU A 90 -6.79 12.91 0.13
CA LEU A 90 -5.87 11.87 0.61
C LEU A 90 -6.45 10.47 0.44
N GLU A 91 -7.75 10.28 0.65
CA GLU A 91 -8.44 9.01 0.38
C GLU A 91 -8.37 8.65 -1.11
N THR A 92 -8.62 9.63 -1.98
CA THR A 92 -8.54 9.46 -3.44
C THR A 92 -7.11 9.12 -3.89
N GLU A 93 -6.11 9.81 -3.34
CA GLU A 93 -4.70 9.52 -3.56
C GLU A 93 -4.37 8.08 -3.13
N LEU A 94 -4.75 7.71 -1.91
CA LEU A 94 -4.52 6.37 -1.35
C LEU A 94 -5.15 5.26 -2.21
N GLU A 95 -6.36 5.48 -2.74
CA GLU A 95 -6.98 4.55 -3.68
C GLU A 95 -6.18 4.40 -4.97
N GLY A 96 -5.68 5.51 -5.53
CA GLY A 96 -4.80 5.49 -6.69
C GLY A 96 -3.53 4.66 -6.45
N LEU A 97 -2.85 4.94 -5.33
CA LEU A 97 -1.64 4.20 -4.93
C LEU A 97 -1.90 2.70 -4.76
N ARG A 98 -3.07 2.34 -4.18
CA ARG A 98 -3.47 0.93 -4.01
C ARG A 98 -3.70 0.23 -5.35
N ARG A 99 -4.32 0.90 -6.33
CA ARG A 99 -4.51 0.33 -7.67
C ARG A 99 -3.17 0.07 -8.36
N GLU A 100 -2.25 1.04 -8.29
CA GLU A 100 -0.91 0.88 -8.85
C GLU A 100 -0.13 -0.26 -8.18
N LEU A 101 -0.21 -0.38 -6.85
CA LEU A 101 0.41 -1.49 -6.12
C LEU A 101 -0.14 -2.84 -6.59
N LEU A 102 -1.45 -2.95 -6.84
CA LEU A 102 -2.04 -4.18 -7.34
C LEU A 102 -1.47 -4.58 -8.71
N ASP A 103 -1.23 -3.62 -9.59
CA ASP A 103 -0.65 -3.90 -10.91
C ASP A 103 0.82 -4.31 -10.81
N ILE A 104 1.61 -3.64 -9.97
CA ILE A 104 3.00 -4.06 -9.67
C ILE A 104 3.03 -5.49 -9.13
N ILE A 105 2.14 -5.85 -8.21
CA ILE A 105 2.05 -7.20 -7.65
C ILE A 105 1.67 -8.23 -8.72
N LYS A 106 0.73 -7.92 -9.61
CA LYS A 106 0.35 -8.81 -10.73
C LYS A 106 1.55 -9.07 -11.64
N GLU A 107 2.28 -8.02 -12.03
CA GLU A 107 3.47 -8.14 -12.87
C GLU A 107 4.57 -8.95 -12.19
N LYS A 108 4.86 -8.66 -10.92
CA LYS A 108 5.83 -9.43 -10.14
C LYS A 108 5.48 -10.92 -10.12
N LYS A 109 4.22 -11.26 -9.81
CA LYS A 109 3.75 -12.66 -9.79
C LYS A 109 3.88 -13.33 -11.16
N LYS A 110 3.70 -12.60 -12.25
CA LYS A 110 3.94 -13.11 -13.61
C LYS A 110 5.42 -13.47 -13.79
N HIS A 111 6.34 -12.61 -13.37
CA HIS A 111 7.79 -12.88 -13.44
C HIS A 111 8.24 -14.01 -12.52
N GLU A 112 7.69 -14.10 -11.31
CA GLU A 112 7.95 -15.21 -10.38
C GLU A 112 7.52 -16.55 -11.01
N LYS A 113 6.34 -16.61 -11.63
CA LYS A 113 5.89 -17.81 -12.35
C LYS A 113 6.78 -18.19 -13.53
N LEU A 114 7.30 -17.21 -14.27
CA LEU A 114 8.25 -17.49 -15.36
C LEU A 114 9.57 -18.04 -14.82
N ARG A 115 10.10 -17.45 -13.75
CA ARG A 115 11.31 -17.94 -13.08
C ARG A 115 11.14 -19.36 -12.57
N GLU A 116 9.98 -19.67 -11.98
CA GLU A 116 9.68 -21.02 -11.51
C GLU A 116 9.67 -22.03 -12.66
N LYS A 117 9.01 -21.71 -13.78
CA LYS A 117 9.02 -22.57 -14.97
C LYS A 117 10.43 -22.79 -15.52
N ASP A 118 11.24 -21.74 -15.63
CA ASP A 118 12.63 -21.84 -16.08
C ASP A 118 13.46 -22.70 -15.12
N TYR A 119 13.20 -22.61 -13.82
CA TYR A 119 13.87 -23.42 -12.81
C TYR A 119 13.50 -24.90 -12.92
N GLN A 120 12.22 -25.21 -13.11
CA GLN A 120 11.77 -26.59 -13.32
C GLN A 120 12.39 -27.20 -14.58
N HIS A 121 12.48 -26.44 -15.67
CA HIS A 121 13.16 -26.87 -16.89
C HIS A 121 14.66 -27.12 -16.65
N TYR A 122 15.32 -26.23 -15.91
CA TYR A 122 16.71 -26.40 -15.52
C TYR A 122 16.95 -27.69 -14.72
N LEU A 123 16.06 -28.00 -13.75
CA LEU A 123 16.14 -29.24 -12.97
C LEU A 123 15.96 -30.48 -13.85
N TYR A 124 14.97 -30.47 -14.74
CA TYR A 124 14.71 -31.56 -15.68
C TYR A 124 15.93 -31.85 -16.57
N GLU A 125 16.51 -30.81 -17.16
CA GLU A 125 17.72 -30.93 -17.98
C GLU A 125 18.92 -31.44 -17.19
N SER A 126 19.10 -30.95 -15.95
CA SER A 126 20.18 -31.42 -15.07
C SER A 126 20.04 -32.90 -14.74
N SER A 127 18.83 -33.38 -14.47
CA SER A 127 18.58 -34.81 -14.23
C SER A 127 18.85 -35.65 -15.47
N ARG A 128 18.38 -35.22 -16.64
CA ARG A 128 18.63 -35.91 -17.91
C ARG A 128 20.11 -36.02 -18.26
N ILE A 129 20.89 -34.97 -17.99
CA ILE A 129 22.35 -34.99 -18.17
C ILE A 129 23.00 -35.95 -17.17
N ALA A 130 22.56 -35.94 -15.90
CA ALA A 130 23.07 -36.85 -14.89
C ALA A 130 22.80 -38.33 -15.24
N GLU A 131 21.60 -38.66 -15.71
CA GLU A 131 21.24 -40.01 -16.18
C GLU A 131 22.16 -40.47 -17.32
N LYS A 132 22.35 -39.63 -18.34
CA LYS A 132 23.28 -39.94 -19.45
C LYS A 132 24.71 -40.19 -18.98
N LEU A 133 25.21 -39.38 -18.05
CA LEU A 133 26.55 -39.56 -17.49
C LEU A 133 26.69 -40.90 -16.75
N VAL A 134 25.63 -41.35 -16.06
CA VAL A 134 25.63 -42.67 -15.42
C VAL A 134 25.68 -43.79 -16.46
N ASP A 135 24.85 -43.70 -17.51
CA ASP A 135 24.83 -44.70 -18.60
C ASP A 135 26.19 -44.78 -19.33
N ASP A 136 26.81 -43.63 -19.60
CA ASP A 136 28.13 -43.55 -20.22
C ASP A 136 29.22 -44.19 -19.33
N LEU A 137 29.17 -43.94 -18.01
CA LEU A 137 30.09 -44.53 -17.04
C LEU A 137 29.94 -46.06 -16.94
N VAL A 138 28.71 -46.57 -16.95
CA VAL A 138 28.43 -48.01 -16.96
C VAL A 138 28.96 -48.65 -18.24
N SER A 139 28.70 -48.01 -19.39
CA SER A 139 29.18 -48.48 -20.70
C SER A 139 30.71 -48.53 -20.76
N TYR A 140 31.39 -47.48 -20.30
CA TYR A 140 32.86 -47.45 -20.21
C TYR A 140 33.39 -48.56 -19.30
N LYS A 141 32.81 -48.72 -18.11
CA LYS A 141 33.23 -49.77 -17.16
C LYS A 141 33.08 -51.17 -17.74
N ASN A 142 32.02 -51.42 -18.51
CA ASN A 142 31.80 -52.70 -19.17
C ASN A 142 32.79 -52.93 -20.32
N ALA A 143 33.11 -51.89 -21.10
CA ALA A 143 34.09 -51.98 -22.19
C ALA A 143 35.52 -52.22 -21.71
N VAL A 144 35.91 -51.71 -20.53
CA VAL A 144 37.25 -51.90 -19.94
C VAL A 144 37.42 -53.25 -19.23
N LYS A 145 36.32 -53.95 -18.93
CA LYS A 145 36.33 -55.30 -18.32
C LYS A 145 36.39 -56.43 -19.33
N MET A 146 36.27 -56.15 -20.63
CA MET A 146 36.59 -57.07 -21.73
C MET A 146 38.04 -56.90 -22.15
#